data_AF-T1FW77-F1
#
_entry.id   AF-T1FW77-F1
#
_cell.length_a   1.000
_cell.length_b   1.000
_cell.length_c   1.000
_cell.angle_alpha   90.00
_cell.angle_beta   90.00
_cell.angle_gamma   90.00
#
_symmetry.space_group_name_H-M   'P 1'
#
loop_
_entity.id
_entity.type
_entity.pdbx_description
1 polymer ?
#
loop_
_entity_poly.entity_id
_entity_poly.type
_entity_poly.pdbx_seq_one_letter_code
_entity_poly.pdbx_strand_id
1 'polypeptide(L)'
;MDQLCTYCQKAIHLKQPRVQCYDCPSSRSVVLCLECFSCGVEAGNHRSSHDYQIYTESSLQIFPSRFNWTQHEIENLLEAVETLSFGKWSDIASEVGSKSAKECLDFYTLFFINGNIGRASFHKHTTSLRSKDHTGEQNATTSSSSSATTSSSSSSLVDMPVQDQQELGYMALRDDFDHEYDNTAENDLVSMEMGADDDDVDIAFKLFKVSSYRCRLTEREKRKKISKEHEIMVAATSAGTKKMIAARKKLVKEERDLKDRMRLFARMHKHTDHENLTHNLIKLQRLKVKVRDAQNYRRNGLTKIIG
;
A
#
# COMPACT_ATOMS: atom_id res chain seq x y z
N MET A 1 1.08 -53.10 -14.75
CA MET A 1 1.22 -54.56 -14.57
C MET A 1 0.57 -54.90 -13.25
N ASP A 2 -0.45 -55.77 -13.25
CA ASP A 2 -1.12 -56.18 -12.02
C ASP A 2 -0.19 -57.05 -11.17
N GLN A 3 -0.21 -56.85 -9.85
CA GLN A 3 0.60 -57.62 -8.89
C GLN A 3 -0.22 -58.80 -8.38
N LEU A 4 0.35 -60.01 -8.33
CA LEU A 4 -0.38 -61.20 -7.89
C LEU A 4 -0.31 -61.35 -6.37
N CYS A 5 -1.42 -61.76 -5.74
CA CYS A 5 -1.43 -62.18 -4.35
C CYS A 5 -0.56 -63.42 -4.17
N THR A 6 0.39 -63.40 -3.23
CA THR A 6 1.33 -64.50 -2.98
C THR A 6 0.63 -65.80 -2.55
N TYR A 7 -0.56 -65.70 -1.93
CA TYR A 7 -1.30 -66.87 -1.45
C TYR A 7 -2.30 -67.40 -2.50
N CYS A 8 -3.32 -66.59 -2.84
CA CYS A 8 -4.40 -67.06 -3.71
C CYS A 8 -4.12 -66.91 -5.22
N GLN A 9 -2.96 -66.32 -5.58
CA GLN A 9 -2.55 -66.05 -6.96
C GLN A 9 -3.55 -65.22 -7.78
N LYS A 10 -4.56 -64.61 -7.15
CA LYS A 10 -5.45 -63.65 -7.80
C LYS A 10 -4.68 -62.37 -8.10
N ALA A 11 -4.97 -61.75 -9.24
CA ALA A 11 -4.45 -60.44 -9.58
C ALA A 11 -5.01 -59.39 -8.61
N ILE A 12 -4.11 -58.59 -8.05
CA ILE A 12 -4.41 -57.38 -7.30
C ILE A 12 -4.17 -56.22 -8.26
N HIS A 13 -5.26 -55.61 -8.69
CA HIS A 13 -5.19 -54.43 -9.54
C HIS A 13 -4.51 -53.27 -8.79
N LEU A 14 -3.76 -52.42 -9.50
CA LEU A 14 -3.01 -51.31 -8.88
C LEU A 14 -3.88 -50.41 -7.98
N LYS A 15 -5.14 -50.21 -8.36
CA LYS A 15 -6.12 -49.38 -7.64
C LYS A 15 -6.71 -50.04 -6.39
N GLN A 16 -6.44 -51.32 -6.15
CA GLN A 16 -6.91 -52.03 -4.98
C GLN A 16 -5.88 -51.96 -3.84
N PRO A 17 -6.33 -51.78 -2.59
CA PRO A 17 -5.44 -51.82 -1.44
C PRO A 17 -4.77 -53.20 -1.33
N ARG A 18 -3.46 -53.20 -1.11
CA ARG A 18 -2.66 -54.43 -0.92
C ARG A 18 -1.82 -54.34 0.32
N VAL A 19 -1.54 -55.50 0.92
CA VAL A 19 -0.72 -55.60 2.13
C VAL A 19 0.60 -56.23 1.76
N GLN A 20 1.70 -55.56 2.07
CA GLN A 20 3.05 -56.10 1.89
C GLN A 20 3.66 -56.35 3.26
N CYS A 21 4.20 -57.55 3.46
CA CYS A 21 4.93 -57.88 4.68
C CYS A 21 6.28 -57.16 4.72
N TYR A 22 6.63 -56.60 5.88
CA TYR A 22 7.87 -55.86 6.11
C TYR A 22 9.03 -56.78 6.55
N ASP A 23 8.72 -57.83 7.32
CA ASP A 23 9.73 -58.74 7.87
C ASP A 23 10.23 -59.81 6.87
N CYS A 24 9.47 -60.06 5.81
CA CYS A 24 9.85 -61.04 4.81
C CYS A 24 11.03 -60.52 3.95
N PRO A 25 12.08 -61.34 3.71
CA PRO A 25 13.24 -60.93 2.91
C PRO A 25 12.84 -60.43 1.52
N SER A 26 13.55 -59.41 1.02
CA SER A 26 13.25 -58.78 -0.29
C SER A 26 13.35 -59.74 -1.49
N SER A 27 14.02 -60.89 -1.33
CA SER A 27 14.06 -61.98 -2.33
C SER A 27 12.76 -62.76 -2.44
N ARG A 28 11.84 -62.62 -1.47
CA ARG A 28 10.47 -63.16 -1.45
C ARG A 28 9.53 -62.11 -0.84
N SER A 29 9.29 -61.03 -1.57
CA SER A 29 8.30 -60.03 -1.16
C SER A 29 6.91 -60.67 -1.12
N VAL A 30 6.37 -60.82 0.09
CA VAL A 30 5.04 -61.37 0.31
C VAL A 30 4.03 -60.23 0.22
N VAL A 31 3.15 -60.31 -0.78
CA VAL A 31 2.08 -59.35 -1.02
C VAL A 31 0.75 -60.08 -1.00
N LEU A 32 -0.13 -59.68 -0.11
CA LEU A 32 -1.43 -60.31 0.11
C LEU A 32 -2.56 -59.36 -0.31
N CYS A 33 -3.62 -59.93 -0.89
CA CYS A 33 -4.88 -59.22 -1.01
C CYS A 33 -5.54 -59.12 0.38
N LEU A 34 -6.47 -58.17 0.56
CA LEU A 34 -7.13 -57.94 1.84
C LEU A 34 -7.84 -59.20 2.37
N GLU A 35 -8.49 -59.99 1.51
CA GLU A 35 -9.17 -61.22 1.91
C GLU A 35 -8.20 -62.24 2.52
N CYS A 36 -7.05 -62.44 1.87
CA CYS A 36 -6.02 -63.38 2.35
C CYS A 36 -5.38 -62.88 3.63
N PHE A 37 -5.12 -61.57 3.73
CA PHE A 37 -4.60 -60.96 4.94
C PHE A 37 -5.59 -61.09 6.11
N SER A 38 -6.90 -60.85 5.89
CA SER A 38 -7.92 -60.99 6.93
C SER A 38 -8.11 -62.43 7.43
N CYS A 39 -7.81 -63.41 6.58
CA CYS A 39 -7.81 -64.82 6.95
C CYS A 39 -6.54 -65.26 7.70
N GLY A 40 -5.57 -64.35 7.90
CA GLY A 40 -4.32 -64.64 8.60
C GLY A 40 -3.49 -65.71 7.90
N VAL A 41 -3.48 -65.74 6.56
CA VAL A 41 -2.81 -66.80 5.81
C VAL A 41 -1.30 -66.76 6.04
N GLU A 42 -0.71 -67.92 6.30
CA GLU A 42 0.73 -68.09 6.49
C GLU A 42 1.32 -68.89 5.33
N ALA A 43 2.42 -68.39 4.74
CA ALA A 43 3.01 -68.99 3.55
C ALA A 43 4.55 -69.01 3.66
N GLY A 44 5.14 -70.21 3.68
CA GLY A 44 6.58 -70.39 3.85
C GLY A 44 7.09 -69.78 5.16
N ASN A 45 7.98 -68.81 5.05
CA ASN A 45 8.57 -68.08 6.19
C ASN A 45 7.71 -66.90 6.66
N HIS A 46 6.61 -66.58 5.98
CA HIS A 46 5.68 -65.54 6.41
C HIS A 46 4.84 -66.05 7.60
N ARG A 47 4.61 -65.17 8.58
CA ARG A 47 3.66 -65.37 9.67
C ARG A 47 2.65 -64.23 9.67
N SER A 48 1.44 -64.55 10.10
CA SER A 48 0.34 -63.58 10.25
C SER A 48 0.67 -62.48 11.28
N SER A 49 1.65 -62.72 12.16
CA SER A 49 2.15 -61.79 13.15
C SER A 49 3.28 -60.85 12.66
N HIS A 50 3.72 -60.97 11.41
CA HIS A 50 4.76 -60.09 10.88
C HIS A 50 4.25 -58.67 10.72
N ASP A 51 5.16 -57.71 10.90
CA ASP A 51 4.89 -56.31 10.59
C ASP A 51 4.58 -56.16 9.10
N TYR A 52 3.64 -55.28 8.80
CA TYR A 52 3.11 -55.10 7.45
C TYR A 52 2.89 -53.63 7.12
N GLN A 53 2.96 -53.33 5.83
CA GLN A 53 2.65 -52.02 5.27
C GLN A 53 1.48 -52.16 4.30
N ILE A 54 0.46 -51.32 4.48
CA ILE A 54 -0.66 -51.22 3.55
C ILE A 54 -0.28 -50.23 2.45
N TYR A 55 -0.27 -50.72 1.21
CA TYR A 55 -0.17 -49.87 0.04
C TYR A 55 -1.57 -49.62 -0.48
N THR A 56 -2.04 -48.39 -0.27
CA THR A 56 -3.18 -47.85 -0.98
C THR A 56 -2.66 -46.89 -2.03
N GLU A 57 -3.09 -47.05 -3.28
CA GLU A 57 -3.15 -45.92 -4.21
C GLU A 57 -4.32 -45.04 -3.77
N SER A 58 -4.22 -44.51 -2.55
CA SER A 58 -5.16 -43.53 -2.07
C SER A 58 -4.86 -42.28 -2.87
N SER A 59 -5.72 -42.00 -3.84
CA SER A 59 -6.13 -40.64 -4.13
C SER A 59 -6.71 -40.08 -2.83
N LEU A 60 -5.83 -39.75 -1.87
CA LEU A 60 -6.19 -38.92 -0.75
C LEU A 60 -6.77 -37.69 -1.40
N GLN A 61 -8.10 -37.53 -1.32
CA GLN A 61 -8.71 -36.31 -1.79
C GLN A 61 -8.25 -35.22 -0.82
N ILE A 62 -7.17 -34.54 -1.22
CA ILE A 62 -6.54 -33.45 -0.47
C ILE A 62 -7.58 -32.37 -0.16
N PHE A 63 -8.60 -32.26 -1.02
CA PHE A 63 -9.68 -31.31 -0.92
C PHE A 63 -11.03 -32.01 -0.66
N PRO A 64 -11.91 -31.43 0.18
CA PRO A 64 -13.21 -32.02 0.47
C PRO A 64 -14.05 -32.20 -0.80
N SER A 65 -14.59 -33.41 -1.02
CA SER A 65 -15.38 -33.75 -2.21
C SER A 65 -16.63 -32.88 -2.41
N ARG A 66 -17.11 -32.19 -1.36
CA ARG A 66 -18.24 -31.25 -1.42
C ARG A 66 -18.06 -30.08 -2.39
N PHE A 67 -16.81 -29.75 -2.75
CA PHE A 67 -16.53 -28.67 -3.68
C PHE A 67 -16.59 -29.14 -5.15
N ASN A 68 -16.72 -30.46 -5.41
CA ASN A 68 -16.76 -31.05 -6.75
C ASN A 68 -15.56 -30.63 -7.63
N TRP A 69 -14.36 -30.58 -7.04
CA TRP A 69 -13.11 -30.35 -7.77
C TRP A 69 -12.37 -31.67 -7.94
N THR A 70 -11.95 -31.93 -9.16
CA THR A 70 -11.06 -33.04 -9.51
C THR A 70 -9.60 -32.61 -9.36
N GLN A 71 -8.70 -33.57 -9.18
CA GLN A 71 -7.27 -33.28 -9.07
C GLN A 71 -6.74 -32.52 -10.30
N HIS A 72 -7.16 -32.92 -11.51
CA HIS A 72 -6.72 -32.30 -12.75
C HIS A 72 -7.17 -30.84 -12.88
N GLU A 73 -8.41 -30.52 -12.47
CA GLU A 73 -8.88 -29.13 -12.45
C GLU A 73 -8.08 -28.26 -11.48
N ILE A 74 -7.60 -28.83 -10.37
CA ILE A 74 -6.79 -28.11 -9.38
C ILE A 74 -5.38 -27.90 -9.91
N GLU A 75 -4.78 -28.89 -10.58
CA GLU A 75 -3.48 -28.75 -11.25
C GLU A 75 -3.54 -27.65 -12.32
N ASN A 76 -4.55 -27.69 -13.20
CA ASN A 76 -4.74 -26.66 -14.24
C ASN A 76 -4.98 -25.27 -13.63
N LEU A 77 -5.72 -25.19 -12.52
CA LEU A 77 -5.93 -23.92 -11.81
C LEU A 77 -4.60 -23.32 -11.33
N LEU A 78 -3.72 -24.14 -10.76
CA LEU A 78 -2.42 -23.67 -10.24
C LEU A 78 -1.48 -23.24 -11.37
N GLU A 79 -1.39 -24.02 -12.44
CA GLU A 79 -0.58 -23.70 -13.63
C GLU A 79 -1.08 -22.42 -14.32
N ALA A 80 -2.40 -22.26 -14.44
CA ALA A 80 -3.00 -21.06 -15.00
C ALA A 80 -2.74 -19.82 -14.12
N VAL A 81 -2.79 -19.94 -12.80
CA VAL A 81 -2.47 -18.83 -11.88
C VAL A 81 -1.00 -18.42 -12.00
N GLU A 82 -0.09 -19.39 -12.14
CA GLU A 82 1.34 -19.14 -12.36
C GLU A 82 1.58 -18.42 -13.69
N THR A 83 0.90 -18.84 -14.76
CA THR A 83 1.14 -18.32 -16.12
C THR A 83 0.44 -16.98 -16.39
N LEU A 84 -0.81 -16.82 -15.95
CA LEU A 84 -1.65 -15.65 -16.29
C LEU A 84 -1.59 -14.54 -15.23
N SER A 85 -0.90 -14.79 -14.11
CA SER A 85 -0.83 -13.93 -12.92
C SER A 85 -2.15 -13.83 -12.14
N PHE A 86 -2.04 -13.65 -10.82
CA PHE A 86 -3.16 -13.50 -9.90
C PHE A 86 -4.04 -12.28 -10.25
N GLY A 87 -5.34 -12.48 -10.49
CA GLY A 87 -6.29 -11.41 -10.80
C GLY A 87 -7.02 -11.57 -12.15
N LYS A 88 -6.45 -12.32 -13.10
CA LYS A 88 -7.09 -12.61 -14.39
C LYS A 88 -8.02 -13.83 -14.33
N TRP A 89 -8.97 -13.81 -13.40
CA TRP A 89 -9.83 -14.96 -13.10
C TRP A 89 -10.71 -15.41 -14.27
N SER A 90 -11.05 -14.51 -15.18
CA SER A 90 -11.79 -14.84 -16.41
C SER A 90 -10.97 -15.76 -17.31
N ASP A 91 -9.68 -15.45 -17.50
CA ASP A 91 -8.79 -16.24 -18.36
C ASP A 91 -8.42 -17.55 -17.67
N ILE A 92 -8.15 -17.52 -16.36
CA ILE A 92 -7.87 -18.71 -15.54
C ILE A 92 -9.05 -19.69 -15.59
N ALA A 93 -10.30 -19.20 -15.54
CA ALA A 93 -11.47 -20.05 -15.68
C ALA A 93 -11.59 -20.69 -17.07
N SER A 94 -11.13 -20.02 -18.13
CA SER A 94 -11.12 -20.61 -19.47
C SER A 94 -10.12 -21.77 -19.60
N GLU A 95 -8.97 -21.69 -18.92
CA GLU A 95 -7.99 -22.78 -18.86
C GLU A 95 -8.48 -23.98 -18.04
N VAL A 96 -9.19 -23.72 -16.93
CA VAL A 96 -9.81 -24.78 -16.12
C VAL A 96 -11.01 -25.41 -16.86
N GLY A 97 -11.75 -24.62 -17.65
CA GLY A 97 -12.81 -25.05 -18.58
C GLY A 97 -14.13 -25.48 -17.93
N SER A 98 -14.12 -25.98 -16.70
CA SER A 98 -15.29 -26.55 -16.02
C SER A 98 -15.89 -25.67 -14.91
N LYS A 99 -15.18 -24.63 -14.48
CA LYS A 99 -15.53 -23.76 -13.35
C LYS A 99 -15.60 -22.30 -13.78
N SER A 100 -16.45 -21.52 -13.12
CA SER A 100 -16.52 -20.07 -13.35
C SER A 100 -15.37 -19.31 -12.69
N ALA A 101 -15.09 -18.09 -13.18
CA ALA A 101 -14.07 -17.20 -12.63
C ALA A 101 -14.22 -16.98 -11.11
N LYS A 102 -15.47 -16.85 -10.64
CA LYS A 102 -15.76 -16.68 -9.22
C LYS A 102 -15.45 -17.95 -8.42
N GLU A 103 -15.82 -19.12 -8.94
CA GLU A 103 -15.53 -20.40 -8.26
C GLU A 103 -14.03 -20.68 -8.19
N CYS A 104 -13.28 -20.37 -9.26
CA CYS A 104 -11.82 -20.47 -9.27
C CYS A 104 -11.18 -19.56 -8.20
N LEU A 105 -11.61 -18.29 -8.13
CA LEU A 105 -11.14 -17.34 -7.13
C LEU A 105 -11.48 -17.81 -5.70
N ASP A 106 -12.74 -18.19 -5.46
CA ASP A 106 -13.21 -18.58 -4.13
C ASP A 106 -12.48 -19.85 -3.65
N PHE A 107 -12.30 -20.83 -4.53
CA PHE A 107 -11.57 -22.06 -4.22
C PHE A 107 -10.09 -21.78 -3.94
N TYR A 108 -9.43 -21.02 -4.82
CA TYR A 108 -8.02 -20.65 -4.65
C TYR A 108 -7.80 -19.90 -3.34
N THR A 109 -8.66 -18.91 -3.06
CA THR A 109 -8.60 -18.10 -1.84
C THR A 109 -8.85 -18.93 -0.59
N LEU A 110 -9.84 -19.82 -0.61
CA LEU A 110 -10.21 -20.63 0.56
C LEU A 110 -9.10 -21.61 0.96
N PHE A 111 -8.45 -22.27 -0.01
CA PHE A 111 -7.50 -23.35 0.28
C PHE A 111 -6.03 -22.90 0.23
N PHE A 112 -5.65 -22.12 -0.77
CA PHE A 112 -4.25 -21.74 -1.02
C PHE A 112 -3.88 -20.38 -0.43
N ILE A 113 -4.86 -19.51 -0.14
CA ILE A 113 -4.59 -18.23 0.56
C ILE A 113 -4.89 -18.35 2.06
N ASN A 114 -6.15 -18.61 2.40
CA ASN A 114 -6.63 -18.58 3.79
C ASN A 114 -6.59 -19.94 4.50
N GLY A 115 -6.45 -21.02 3.71
CA GLY A 115 -6.46 -22.39 4.18
C GLY A 115 -5.13 -22.84 4.79
N ASN A 116 -5.06 -24.13 5.15
CA ASN A 116 -3.87 -24.70 5.78
C ASN A 116 -2.64 -24.62 4.87
N ILE A 117 -2.82 -24.80 3.56
CA ILE A 117 -1.74 -24.69 2.56
C ILE A 117 -1.20 -23.26 2.57
N GLY A 118 -2.06 -22.26 2.40
CA GLY A 118 -1.65 -20.86 2.44
C GLY A 118 -0.96 -20.49 3.75
N ARG A 119 -1.56 -20.81 4.89
CA ARG A 119 -0.95 -20.53 6.20
C ARG A 119 0.43 -21.13 6.38
N ALA A 120 0.66 -22.35 5.88
CA ALA A 120 1.97 -23.00 5.92
C ALA A 120 2.96 -22.36 4.94
N SER A 121 2.52 -22.02 3.73
CA SER A 121 3.35 -21.38 2.70
C SER A 121 3.78 -19.96 3.07
N PHE A 122 2.90 -19.18 3.69
CA PHE A 122 3.17 -17.77 4.02
C PHE A 122 3.84 -17.56 5.39
N HIS A 123 3.97 -18.60 6.23
CA HIS A 123 4.45 -18.44 7.62
C HIS A 123 5.89 -17.93 7.75
N LYS A 124 6.70 -18.05 6.70
CA LYS A 124 8.09 -17.54 6.70
C LYS A 124 8.21 -16.05 6.33
N HIS A 125 7.18 -15.44 5.74
CA HIS A 125 7.23 -14.08 5.19
C HIS A 125 6.14 -13.13 5.70
N THR A 126 5.30 -13.55 6.66
CA THR A 126 4.09 -12.79 7.09
C THR A 126 4.17 -12.16 8.48
N THR A 127 5.36 -11.97 9.04
CA THR A 127 5.54 -10.93 10.07
C THR A 127 5.36 -9.56 9.41
N SER A 128 4.10 -9.12 9.33
CA SER A 128 3.65 -7.75 9.04
C SER A 128 3.56 -7.31 7.56
N LEU A 129 2.80 -8.03 6.73
CA LEU A 129 2.14 -7.43 5.56
C LEU A 129 0.76 -6.87 5.94
N ARG A 130 0.68 -6.05 6.99
CA ARG A 130 -0.48 -5.15 7.15
C ARG A 130 -0.24 -3.96 6.23
N SER A 131 -0.53 -4.13 4.95
CA SER A 131 -0.67 -3.00 4.05
C SER A 131 -1.74 -2.09 4.61
N LYS A 132 -1.34 -0.94 5.15
CA LYS A 132 -2.30 0.06 5.62
C LYS A 132 -2.97 0.61 4.37
N ASP A 133 -4.25 0.33 4.23
CA ASP A 133 -5.06 0.92 3.18
C ASP A 133 -5.12 2.44 3.42
N HIS A 134 -4.45 3.21 2.56
CA HIS A 134 -4.45 4.67 2.58
C HIS A 134 -5.62 5.26 1.77
N THR A 135 -6.43 4.40 1.16
CA THR A 135 -7.61 4.75 0.34
C THR A 135 -8.91 4.74 1.13
N GLY A 136 -8.90 4.31 2.40
CA GLY A 136 -10.06 4.33 3.28
C GLY A 136 -10.15 5.58 4.16
N GLU A 137 -11.33 6.20 4.26
CA GLU A 137 -11.73 7.26 5.20
C GLU A 137 -11.71 6.82 6.69
N GLN A 138 -10.92 5.81 7.06
CA GLN A 138 -10.88 5.29 8.42
C GLN A 138 -9.82 6.00 9.26
N ASN A 139 -10.15 7.24 9.61
CA ASN A 139 -9.76 7.86 10.87
C ASN A 139 -11.01 8.27 11.69
N ALA A 140 -12.12 7.55 11.48
CA ALA A 140 -13.28 7.61 12.36
C ALA A 140 -13.32 6.32 13.19
N THR A 141 -13.15 6.49 14.50
CA THR A 141 -13.47 5.55 15.60
C THR A 141 -12.31 4.71 16.14
N THR A 142 -12.07 4.92 17.45
CA THR A 142 -11.32 4.10 18.42
C THR A 142 -9.85 4.44 18.72
N SER A 143 -9.57 5.65 19.21
CA SER A 143 -8.79 5.81 20.48
C SER A 143 -8.95 7.23 21.04
N SER A 144 -9.42 7.33 22.27
CA SER A 144 -9.55 8.59 23.00
C SER A 144 -8.19 9.08 23.50
N SER A 145 -7.98 10.39 23.37
CA SER A 145 -7.17 11.24 24.24
C SER A 145 -5.64 11.18 24.11
N SER A 146 -5.12 11.76 23.03
CA SER A 146 -3.98 12.69 23.08
C SER A 146 -3.94 13.48 21.76
N SER A 147 -4.14 14.79 21.88
CA SER A 147 -4.24 15.75 20.78
C SER A 147 -3.03 15.70 19.86
N ALA A 148 -3.19 15.07 18.70
CA ALA A 148 -2.45 15.41 17.51
C ALA A 148 -3.48 15.78 16.44
N THR A 149 -3.80 17.07 16.43
CA THR A 149 -4.53 17.74 15.35
C THR A 149 -3.71 17.60 14.06
N THR A 150 -3.86 16.51 13.32
CA THR A 150 -3.72 16.61 11.87
C THR A 150 -5.00 17.24 11.38
N SER A 151 -5.00 18.57 11.45
CA SER A 151 -5.92 19.43 10.75
C SER A 151 -5.87 19.04 9.28
N SER A 152 -6.75 18.13 8.88
CA SER A 152 -7.45 18.20 7.60
C SER A 152 -8.24 19.50 7.65
N SER A 153 -7.51 20.62 7.61
CA SER A 153 -8.08 21.91 7.34
C SER A 153 -8.85 21.66 6.06
N SER A 154 -10.15 21.90 6.09
CA SER A 154 -10.87 22.38 4.94
C SER A 154 -10.04 23.56 4.40
N SER A 155 -9.04 23.25 3.56
CA SER A 155 -8.35 24.23 2.76
C SER A 155 -9.50 24.88 2.03
N SER A 156 -9.72 26.16 2.29
CA SER A 156 -10.55 27.00 1.44
C SER A 156 -10.16 26.68 0.00
N LEU A 157 -11.00 25.91 -0.71
CA LEU A 157 -10.77 25.61 -2.11
C LEU A 157 -10.57 26.96 -2.78
N VAL A 158 -9.36 27.18 -3.27
CA VAL A 158 -9.02 28.46 -3.87
C VAL A 158 -9.79 28.50 -5.18
N ASP A 159 -10.86 29.28 -5.21
CA ASP A 159 -11.59 29.52 -6.46
C ASP A 159 -10.65 30.30 -7.39
N MET A 160 -10.13 29.59 -8.39
CA MET A 160 -9.11 30.06 -9.31
C MET A 160 -9.66 29.94 -10.73
N PRO A 161 -9.59 31.00 -11.57
CA PRO A 161 -10.09 30.92 -12.93
C PRO A 161 -9.30 29.87 -13.73
N VAL A 162 -9.97 29.20 -14.66
CA VAL A 162 -9.40 28.07 -15.44
C VAL A 162 -8.12 28.48 -16.18
N GLN A 163 -8.04 29.71 -16.67
CA GLN A 163 -6.84 30.24 -17.33
C GLN A 163 -5.63 30.24 -16.39
N ASP A 164 -5.79 30.74 -15.16
CA ASP A 164 -4.72 30.78 -14.16
C ASP A 164 -4.34 29.35 -13.71
N GLN A 165 -5.32 28.43 -13.63
CA GLN A 165 -5.06 27.01 -13.35
C GLN A 165 -4.18 26.36 -14.42
N GLN A 166 -4.44 26.62 -15.71
CA GLN A 166 -3.65 26.09 -16.82
C GLN A 166 -2.24 26.69 -16.85
N GLU A 167 -2.11 28.01 -16.66
CA GLU A 167 -0.81 28.68 -16.64
C GLU A 167 0.08 28.22 -15.48
N LEU A 168 -0.53 27.89 -14.33
CA LEU A 168 0.18 27.39 -13.15
C LEU A 168 0.32 25.86 -13.13
N GLY A 169 -0.35 25.14 -14.04
CA GLY A 169 -0.45 23.67 -14.00
C GLY A 169 -1.01 23.16 -12.67
N TYR A 170 -2.00 23.86 -12.11
CA TYR A 170 -2.56 23.60 -10.79
C TYR A 170 -4.05 23.25 -10.84
N MET A 171 -4.39 22.12 -10.24
CA MET A 171 -5.76 21.62 -10.15
C MET A 171 -6.37 22.06 -8.82
N ALA A 172 -7.07 23.20 -8.84
CA ALA A 172 -7.56 23.85 -7.63
C ALA A 172 -8.50 22.97 -6.77
N LEU A 173 -9.33 22.13 -7.40
CA LEU A 173 -10.25 21.21 -6.69
C LEU A 173 -9.55 20.00 -6.07
N ARG A 174 -8.35 19.65 -6.54
CA ARG A 174 -7.54 18.53 -6.04
C ARG A 174 -6.45 19.01 -5.06
N ASP A 175 -6.22 20.32 -4.98
CA ASP A 175 -5.11 20.93 -4.24
C ASP A 175 -3.74 20.38 -4.72
N ASP A 176 -3.59 20.16 -6.04
CA ASP A 176 -2.45 19.42 -6.61
C ASP A 176 -1.98 19.97 -7.96
N PHE A 177 -0.73 19.66 -8.34
CA PHE A 177 -0.12 20.07 -9.61
C PHE A 177 -0.28 18.98 -10.67
N ASP A 178 -0.38 19.38 -11.93
CA ASP A 178 -0.35 18.46 -13.07
C ASP A 178 1.03 17.82 -13.25
N HIS A 179 2.08 18.59 -12.97
CA HIS A 179 3.46 18.11 -12.96
C HIS A 179 4.10 18.41 -11.62
N GLU A 180 4.32 17.37 -10.82
CA GLU A 180 4.87 17.53 -9.48
C GLU A 180 6.36 17.88 -9.50
N TYR A 181 6.87 18.35 -8.35
CA TYR A 181 8.31 18.41 -8.16
C TYR A 181 8.88 17.01 -8.29
N ASP A 182 9.86 16.88 -9.19
CA ASP A 182 10.60 15.65 -9.38
C ASP A 182 9.71 14.45 -9.81
N ASN A 183 8.92 14.68 -10.87
CA ASN A 183 7.92 13.76 -11.40
C ASN A 183 8.47 12.43 -11.96
N THR A 184 9.79 12.27 -12.01
CA THR A 184 10.46 11.04 -12.46
C THR A 184 10.89 10.16 -11.29
N ALA A 185 10.51 10.49 -10.04
CA ALA A 185 10.94 9.74 -8.86
C ALA A 185 10.51 8.28 -8.88
N GLU A 186 9.35 8.02 -9.46
CA GLU A 186 8.76 6.70 -9.58
C GLU A 186 9.59 5.81 -10.53
N ASN A 187 10.32 6.36 -11.49
CA ASN A 187 11.14 5.61 -12.45
C ASN A 187 12.23 4.76 -11.76
N ASP A 188 12.74 5.20 -10.61
CA ASP A 188 13.75 4.47 -9.84
C ASP A 188 13.21 3.13 -9.30
N LEU A 189 11.89 3.02 -9.16
CA LEU A 189 11.18 1.86 -8.63
C LEU A 189 10.55 0.98 -9.72
N VAL A 190 10.29 1.51 -10.92
CA VAL A 190 9.60 0.78 -12.01
C VAL A 190 10.30 -0.54 -12.36
N SER A 191 11.63 -0.58 -12.33
CA SER A 191 12.43 -1.77 -12.66
C SER A 191 12.77 -2.64 -11.43
N MET A 192 12.17 -2.36 -10.26
CA MET A 192 12.43 -3.12 -9.05
C MET A 192 11.53 -4.35 -8.97
N GLU A 193 12.13 -5.52 -9.07
CA GLU A 193 11.46 -6.80 -8.84
C GLU A 193 11.96 -7.40 -7.52
N MET A 194 11.08 -8.02 -6.73
CA MET A 194 11.44 -8.72 -5.49
C MET A 194 11.52 -10.22 -5.80
N GLY A 195 12.72 -10.80 -5.73
CA GLY A 195 12.95 -12.23 -5.94
C GLY A 195 12.95 -12.99 -4.62
N ALA A 196 12.48 -14.23 -4.63
CA ALA A 196 12.61 -15.10 -3.45
C ALA A 196 14.07 -15.51 -3.20
N ASP A 197 14.91 -15.46 -4.24
CA ASP A 197 16.33 -15.79 -4.22
C ASP A 197 17.24 -14.55 -4.11
N ASP A 198 16.71 -13.39 -3.69
CA ASP A 198 17.50 -12.18 -3.51
C ASP A 198 18.53 -12.36 -2.39
N ASP A 199 19.81 -12.10 -2.69
CA ASP A 199 20.87 -12.09 -1.68
C ASP A 199 20.78 -10.84 -0.79
N ASP A 200 21.42 -10.85 0.39
CA ASP A 200 21.41 -9.73 1.35
C ASP A 200 21.83 -8.39 0.71
N VAL A 201 22.74 -8.44 -0.26
CA VAL A 201 23.20 -7.25 -1.01
C VAL A 201 22.11 -6.70 -1.91
N ASP A 202 21.36 -7.56 -2.59
CA ASP A 202 20.24 -7.18 -3.46
C ASP A 202 19.10 -6.58 -2.63
N ILE A 203 18.78 -7.22 -1.51
CA ILE A 203 17.79 -6.71 -0.55
C ILE A 203 18.19 -5.32 -0.04
N ALA A 204 19.45 -5.16 0.39
CA ALA A 204 19.96 -3.88 0.89
C ALA A 204 19.92 -2.78 -0.20
N PHE A 205 20.27 -3.10 -1.44
CA PHE A 205 20.21 -2.17 -2.57
C PHE A 205 18.78 -1.75 -2.91
N LYS A 206 17.82 -2.70 -2.91
CA LYS A 206 16.39 -2.41 -3.12
C LYS A 206 15.84 -1.53 -2.00
N LEU A 207 16.17 -1.82 -0.74
CA LEU A 207 15.80 -0.97 0.40
C LEU A 207 16.39 0.45 0.29
N PHE A 208 17.62 0.57 -0.19
CA PHE A 208 18.25 1.87 -0.43
C PHE A 208 17.50 2.68 -1.50
N LYS A 209 17.12 2.05 -2.63
CA LYS A 209 16.29 2.68 -3.66
C LYS A 209 14.95 3.17 -3.09
N VAL A 210 14.27 2.35 -2.29
CA VAL A 210 13.03 2.74 -1.60
C VAL A 210 13.27 3.91 -0.65
N SER A 211 14.35 3.90 0.13
CA SER A 211 14.73 5.00 1.02
C SER A 211 14.97 6.30 0.25
N SER A 212 15.67 6.23 -0.88
CA SER A 212 15.91 7.37 -1.77
C SER A 212 14.60 7.94 -2.30
N TYR A 213 13.71 7.08 -2.79
CA TYR A 213 12.36 7.48 -3.25
C TYR A 213 11.56 8.18 -2.15
N ARG A 214 11.56 7.64 -0.91
CA ARG A 214 10.88 8.28 0.23
C ARG A 214 11.44 9.66 0.56
N CYS A 215 12.75 9.86 0.40
CA CYS A 215 13.37 11.18 0.56
C CYS A 215 12.83 12.17 -0.49
N ARG A 216 12.75 11.75 -1.76
CA ARG A 216 12.19 12.56 -2.87
C ARG A 216 10.71 12.91 -2.62
N LEU A 217 9.89 11.95 -2.18
CA LEU A 217 8.50 12.20 -1.79
C LEU A 217 8.36 13.19 -0.63
N THR A 218 9.20 13.06 0.39
CA THR A 218 9.20 13.98 1.54
C THR A 218 9.51 15.42 1.09
N GLU A 219 10.45 15.59 0.17
CA GLU A 219 10.77 16.90 -0.40
C GLU A 219 9.63 17.47 -1.25
N ARG A 220 8.97 16.62 -2.07
CA ARG A 220 7.78 16.97 -2.84
C ARG A 220 6.65 17.47 -1.92
N GLU A 221 6.38 16.76 -0.83
CA GLU A 221 5.37 17.15 0.17
C GLU A 221 5.74 18.47 0.88
N LYS A 222 7.01 18.63 1.29
CA LYS A 222 7.50 19.89 1.89
C LYS A 222 7.26 21.08 0.97
N ARG A 223 7.51 20.94 -0.33
CA ARG A 223 7.28 22.02 -1.31
C ARG A 223 5.82 22.38 -1.46
N LYS A 224 4.93 21.39 -1.52
CA LYS A 224 3.47 21.61 -1.51
C LYS A 224 3.05 22.36 -0.25
N LYS A 225 3.54 21.93 0.92
CA LYS A 225 3.27 22.58 2.21
C LYS A 225 3.72 24.05 2.21
N ILE A 226 4.94 24.33 1.75
CA ILE A 226 5.47 25.70 1.64
C ILE A 226 4.60 26.55 0.69
N SER A 227 4.22 26.01 -0.47
CA SER A 227 3.35 26.71 -1.42
C SER A 227 2.04 27.16 -0.77
N LYS A 228 1.45 26.28 0.06
CA LYS A 228 0.22 26.52 0.79
C LYS A 228 0.39 27.51 1.96
N GLU A 229 1.38 27.29 2.82
CA GLU A 229 1.63 28.13 4.00
C GLU A 229 1.97 29.58 3.64
N HIS A 230 2.57 29.79 2.47
CA HIS A 230 2.91 31.11 1.95
C HIS A 230 1.89 31.67 0.94
N GLU A 231 0.76 30.98 0.71
CA GLU A 231 -0.28 31.37 -0.26
C GLU A 231 0.27 31.69 -1.66
N ILE A 232 1.34 30.98 -2.08
CA ILE A 232 2.08 31.27 -3.31
C ILE A 232 1.17 31.14 -4.53
N MET A 233 0.31 30.12 -4.55
CA MET A 233 -0.63 29.88 -5.65
C MET A 233 -1.61 31.04 -5.83
N VAL A 234 -2.18 31.54 -4.73
CA VAL A 234 -3.08 32.70 -4.75
C VAL A 234 -2.33 33.95 -5.22
N ALA A 235 -1.10 34.17 -4.74
CA ALA A 235 -0.29 35.31 -5.13
C ALA A 235 0.11 35.27 -6.62
N ALA A 236 0.35 34.08 -7.16
CA ALA A 236 0.75 33.86 -8.55
C ALA A 236 -0.41 34.08 -9.55
N THR A 237 -1.66 33.99 -9.10
CA THR A 237 -2.83 34.31 -9.96
C THR A 237 -2.77 35.73 -10.50
N SER A 238 -3.44 35.94 -11.63
CA SER A 238 -3.57 37.27 -12.25
C SER A 238 -4.26 38.27 -11.30
N ALA A 239 -5.27 37.82 -10.56
CA ALA A 239 -5.97 38.59 -9.54
C ALA A 239 -5.08 38.89 -8.32
N GLY A 240 -4.33 37.89 -7.84
CA GLY A 240 -3.39 38.02 -6.73
C GLY A 240 -2.30 39.05 -7.03
N THR A 241 -1.67 38.95 -8.20
CA THR A 241 -0.64 39.88 -8.66
C THR A 241 -1.19 41.31 -8.74
N LYS A 242 -2.36 41.51 -9.35
CA LYS A 242 -3.02 42.83 -9.42
C LYS A 242 -3.31 43.39 -8.02
N LYS A 243 -3.81 42.56 -7.10
CA LYS A 243 -4.10 42.93 -5.71
C LYS A 243 -2.83 43.36 -4.96
N MET A 244 -1.73 42.63 -5.12
CA MET A 244 -0.43 42.99 -4.52
C MET A 244 0.10 44.33 -5.05
N ILE A 245 0.04 44.55 -6.36
CA ILE A 245 0.46 45.81 -6.98
C ILE A 245 -0.41 46.97 -6.46
N ALA A 246 -1.72 46.80 -6.42
CA ALA A 246 -2.65 47.82 -5.92
C ALA A 246 -2.40 48.12 -4.43
N ALA A 247 -2.18 47.11 -3.60
CA ALA A 247 -1.85 47.28 -2.18
C ALA A 247 -0.53 48.05 -2.00
N ARG A 248 0.50 47.75 -2.79
CA ARG A 248 1.80 48.45 -2.77
C ARG A 248 1.68 49.93 -3.18
N LYS A 249 0.78 50.25 -4.11
CA LYS A 249 0.51 51.63 -4.55
C LYS A 249 -0.19 52.49 -3.48
N LYS A 250 -0.98 51.88 -2.59
CA LYS A 250 -1.66 52.58 -1.48
C LYS A 250 -0.71 52.99 -0.35
N LEU A 251 0.49 52.41 -0.28
CA LEU A 251 1.48 52.71 0.75
C LEU A 251 2.32 53.94 0.40
N VAL A 252 2.58 54.77 1.41
CA VAL A 252 3.53 55.89 1.33
C VAL A 252 4.96 55.34 1.17
N LYS A 253 5.89 56.12 0.61
CA LYS A 253 7.27 55.71 0.36
C LYS A 253 7.93 55.05 1.58
N GLU A 254 7.87 55.69 2.75
CA GLU A 254 8.48 55.14 3.98
C GLU A 254 7.88 53.79 4.40
N GLU A 255 6.57 53.60 4.21
CA GLU A 255 5.87 52.36 4.54
C GLU A 255 6.23 51.24 3.56
N ARG A 256 6.40 51.60 2.29
CA ARG A 256 6.86 50.68 1.25
C ARG A 256 8.29 50.21 1.55
N ASP A 257 9.18 51.12 1.91
CA ASP A 257 10.57 50.81 2.26
C ASP A 257 10.63 49.93 3.52
N LEU A 258 9.75 50.14 4.51
CA LEU A 258 9.61 49.26 5.67
C LEU A 258 9.13 47.86 5.25
N LYS A 259 8.08 47.77 4.42
CA LYS A 259 7.55 46.47 3.96
C LYS A 259 8.61 45.71 3.16
N ASP A 260 9.38 46.39 2.32
CA ASP A 260 10.47 45.78 1.53
C ASP A 260 11.61 45.27 2.43
N ARG A 261 11.99 46.00 3.49
CA ARG A 261 12.95 45.49 4.49
C ARG A 261 12.42 44.26 5.22
N MET A 262 11.12 44.25 5.55
CA MET A 262 10.51 43.12 6.24
C MET A 262 10.37 41.88 5.36
N ARG A 263 10.33 42.01 4.03
CA ARG A 263 10.19 40.90 3.07
C ARG A 263 11.24 39.79 3.27
N LEU A 264 12.44 40.13 3.73
CA LEU A 264 13.51 39.15 4.02
C LEU A 264 13.08 38.12 5.09
N PHE A 265 12.20 38.52 6.02
CA PHE A 265 11.67 37.68 7.09
C PHE A 265 10.39 36.94 6.70
N ALA A 266 9.89 37.09 5.47
CA ALA A 266 8.70 36.40 5.01
C ALA A 266 8.88 34.88 4.98
N ARG A 267 10.11 34.38 4.81
CA ARG A 267 10.43 32.95 4.82
C ARG A 267 10.33 32.29 6.21
N MET A 268 10.36 33.09 7.27
CA MET A 268 10.36 32.61 8.66
C MET A 268 8.96 32.52 9.28
N HIS A 269 7.95 33.05 8.59
CA HIS A 269 6.59 33.17 9.09
C HIS A 269 5.60 32.63 8.05
N LYS A 270 4.43 32.16 8.51
CA LYS A 270 3.30 31.93 7.61
C LYS A 270 2.87 33.24 6.96
N HIS A 271 2.23 33.17 5.78
CA HIS A 271 1.83 34.36 5.04
C HIS A 271 0.99 35.34 5.88
N THR A 272 -0.04 34.83 6.56
CA THR A 272 -0.95 35.61 7.41
C THR A 272 -0.22 36.29 8.57
N ASP A 273 0.67 35.57 9.26
CA ASP A 273 1.46 36.10 10.36
C ASP A 273 2.41 37.21 9.90
N HIS A 274 3.03 37.03 8.72
CA HIS A 274 3.92 38.03 8.14
C HIS A 274 3.18 39.31 7.74
N GLU A 275 2.04 39.19 7.06
CA GLU A 275 1.22 40.35 6.69
C GLU A 275 0.69 41.07 7.94
N ASN A 276 0.28 40.34 8.98
CA ASN A 276 -0.13 40.94 10.26
C ASN A 276 1.02 41.70 10.95
N LEU A 277 2.21 41.10 11.00
CA LEU A 277 3.40 41.74 11.57
C LEU A 277 3.74 43.04 10.84
N THR A 278 3.83 42.98 9.50
CA THR A 278 4.16 44.15 8.68
C THR A 278 3.11 45.25 8.79
N HIS A 279 1.82 44.89 8.77
CA HIS A 279 0.72 45.82 9.00
C HIS A 279 0.82 46.50 10.38
N ASN A 280 1.09 45.74 11.43
CA ASN A 280 1.22 46.28 12.79
C ASN A 280 2.43 47.21 12.95
N LEU A 281 3.56 46.90 12.30
CA LEU A 281 4.73 47.78 12.29
C LEU A 281 4.46 49.10 11.58
N ILE A 282 3.79 49.07 10.43
CA ILE A 282 3.37 50.29 9.71
C ILE A 282 2.41 51.11 10.58
N LYS A 283 1.42 50.46 11.21
CA LYS A 283 0.49 51.11 12.13
C LYS A 283 1.21 51.77 13.32
N LEU A 284 2.20 51.09 13.88
CA LEU A 284 3.01 51.62 14.98
C LEU A 284 3.82 52.84 14.53
N GLN A 285 4.41 52.85 13.33
CA GLN A 285 5.10 54.02 12.79
C GLN A 285 4.14 55.21 12.61
N ARG A 286 2.95 54.98 12.03
CA ARG A 286 1.89 56.01 11.91
C ARG A 286 1.49 56.60 13.26
N LEU A 287 1.29 55.76 14.27
CA LEU A 287 0.93 56.20 15.61
C LEU A 287 2.05 57.01 16.27
N LYS A 288 3.32 56.61 16.11
CA LYS A 288 4.46 57.37 16.62
C LYS A 288 4.55 58.77 16.03
N VAL A 289 4.30 58.91 14.72
CA VAL A 289 4.24 60.23 14.06
C VAL A 289 3.09 61.06 14.63
N LYS A 290 1.87 60.50 14.68
CA LYS A 290 0.70 61.20 15.26
C LYS A 290 0.91 61.65 16.70
N VAL A 291 1.55 60.82 17.53
CA VAL A 291 1.89 61.16 18.92
C VAL A 291 2.88 62.32 18.96
N ARG A 292 3.91 62.30 18.10
CA ARG A 292 4.89 63.38 18.00
C ARG A 292 4.24 64.70 17.56
N ASP A 293 3.35 64.63 16.56
CA ASP A 293 2.61 65.79 16.08
C ASP A 293 1.68 66.35 17.16
N ALA A 294 0.94 65.48 17.87
CA ALA A 294 0.10 65.89 19.00
C ALA A 294 0.91 66.53 20.15
N GLN A 295 2.10 66.01 20.45
CA GLN A 295 3.01 66.61 21.41
C GLN A 295 3.51 67.98 20.94
N ASN A 296 3.83 68.14 19.65
CA ASN A 296 4.25 69.42 19.07
C ASN A 296 3.11 70.44 19.10
N TYR A 297 1.88 70.06 18.76
CA TYR A 297 0.71 70.94 18.84
C TYR A 297 0.46 71.42 20.27
N ARG A 298 0.60 70.53 21.27
CA ARG A 298 0.51 70.93 22.69
C ARG A 298 1.59 71.92 23.10
N ARG A 299 2.85 71.71 22.67
CA ARG A 299 3.94 72.68 22.92
C ARG A 299 3.67 74.04 22.30
N ASN A 300 3.02 74.06 21.15
CA ASN A 300 2.62 75.28 20.44
C ASN A 300 1.29 75.88 20.95
N GLY A 301 0.77 75.41 22.09
CA GLY A 301 -0.38 76.01 22.78
C GLY A 301 -1.77 75.49 22.37
N LEU A 302 -1.87 74.51 21.48
CA LEU A 302 -3.16 73.90 21.09
C LEU A 302 -3.59 72.86 22.14
N THR A 303 -4.59 73.19 22.95
CA THR A 303 -5.05 72.34 24.08
C THR A 303 -6.43 71.69 23.88
N LYS A 304 -7.21 72.14 22.89
CA LYS A 304 -8.54 71.59 22.57
C LYS A 304 -8.58 71.10 21.13
N ILE A 305 -9.01 69.87 20.92
CA ILE A 305 -9.37 69.33 19.60
C ILE A 305 -10.84 69.67 19.42
N ILE A 306 -11.17 70.52 18.46
CA ILE A 306 -12.56 70.76 18.06
C ILE A 306 -12.96 69.55 17.21
N GLY A 307 -13.82 68.71 17.76
CA GLY A 307 -14.40 67.53 17.09
C GLY A 307 -15.69 67.88 16.39
#